data_AF-A0A523SE20-F1
#
_entry.id   AF-A0A523SE20-F1
#
_cell.length_a   1.000
_cell.length_b   1.000
_cell.length_c   1.000
_cell.angle_alpha   90.00
_cell.angle_beta   90.00
_cell.angle_gamma   90.00
#
_symmetry.space_group_name_H-M   'P 1'
#
loop_
_entity.id
_entity.type
_entity.pdbx_description
1 polymer ?
#
loop_
_entity_poly.entity_id
_entity_poly.type
_entity_poly.pdbx_seq_one_letter_code
_entity_poly.pdbx_strand_id
1 'polypeptide(L)'
;MEVFIISTFSSKYFGWLASLLVVLAAGWFLLPTGYVTLVEWLAPVMGNYVRPTFVMVNILVVNQLGNLLMVAIWIIAGLVGGIMSGTKKGGILIAFLTWFSCIGIGIFCLIQFLLPVMEGTITLSLPPIPPGTSLADVLSIPLVQSFVSDLPGLLASMAGGGSGPDVVGLVMSVAVYVLSPLIIAIIAGIVGAILRPKEEF
;
A
#
# COMPACT_ATOMS: atom_id res chain seq x y z
N MET A 1 23.04 -6.61 -30.99
CA MET A 1 21.60 -6.40 -30.73
C MET A 1 21.17 -7.07 -29.41
N GLU A 2 21.57 -8.32 -29.15
CA GLU A 2 21.21 -9.04 -27.91
C GLU A 2 21.76 -8.44 -26.61
N VAL A 3 23.01 -7.95 -26.61
CA VAL A 3 23.64 -7.28 -25.45
C VAL A 3 22.88 -6.02 -25.01
N PHE A 4 22.27 -5.31 -25.95
CA PHE A 4 21.46 -4.11 -25.68
C PHE A 4 20.09 -4.46 -25.09
N ILE A 5 19.50 -5.58 -25.52
CA ILE A 5 18.23 -6.10 -24.96
C ILE A 5 18.43 -6.57 -23.53
N ILE A 6 19.52 -7.29 -23.25
CA ILE A 6 19.84 -7.81 -21.91
C ILE A 6 20.11 -6.67 -20.91
N SER A 7 20.89 -5.66 -21.29
CA SER A 7 21.17 -4.49 -20.43
C SER A 7 19.90 -3.67 -20.15
N THR A 8 19.04 -3.48 -21.15
CA THR A 8 17.76 -2.78 -20.99
C THR A 8 16.77 -3.55 -20.13
N PHE A 9 16.75 -4.88 -20.21
CA PHE A 9 15.92 -5.74 -19.36
C PHE A 9 16.41 -5.72 -17.90
N SER A 10 17.73 -5.87 -17.71
CA SER A 10 18.38 -5.84 -16.40
C SER A 10 18.09 -4.54 -15.64
N SER A 11 18.26 -3.38 -16.28
CA SER A 11 17.99 -2.07 -15.65
C SER A 11 16.52 -1.90 -15.21
N LYS A 12 15.56 -2.43 -15.99
CA LYS A 12 14.14 -2.39 -15.62
C LYS A 12 13.81 -3.33 -14.47
N TYR A 13 14.41 -4.51 -14.45
CA TYR A 13 14.24 -5.49 -13.38
C TYR A 13 14.81 -4.96 -12.05
N PHE A 14 16.03 -4.42 -12.06
CA PHE A 14 16.62 -3.80 -10.87
C PHE A 14 15.86 -2.56 -10.42
N GLY A 15 15.37 -1.74 -11.35
CA GLY A 15 14.53 -0.58 -11.02
C GLY A 15 13.20 -0.98 -10.35
N TRP A 16 12.58 -2.06 -10.81
CA TRP A 16 11.39 -2.62 -10.15
C TRP A 16 11.68 -3.13 -8.75
N LEU A 17 12.77 -3.90 -8.56
CA LEU A 17 13.16 -4.39 -7.24
C LEU A 17 13.49 -3.24 -6.28
N ALA A 18 14.22 -2.22 -6.74
CA ALA A 18 14.56 -1.06 -5.92
C ALA A 18 13.31 -0.28 -5.50
N SER A 19 12.41 0.00 -6.46
CA SER A 19 11.12 0.66 -6.18
C SER A 19 10.28 -0.15 -5.18
N LEU A 20 10.18 -1.47 -5.35
CA LEU A 20 9.47 -2.36 -4.44
C LEU A 20 10.09 -2.34 -3.03
N LEU A 21 11.42 -2.45 -2.93
CA LEU A 21 12.12 -2.41 -1.65
C LEU A 21 11.92 -1.08 -0.91
N VAL A 22 11.92 0.04 -1.63
CA VAL A 22 11.62 1.36 -1.04
C VAL A 22 10.24 1.36 -0.41
N VAL A 23 9.22 0.92 -1.15
CA VAL A 23 7.83 0.87 -0.63
C VAL A 23 7.75 -0.03 0.60
N LEU A 24 8.32 -1.24 0.54
CA LEU A 24 8.26 -2.21 1.62
C LEU A 24 9.01 -1.74 2.88
N ALA A 25 10.25 -1.26 2.71
CA ALA A 25 11.05 -0.78 3.82
C ALA A 25 10.41 0.46 4.46
N ALA A 26 9.97 1.42 3.64
CA ALA A 26 9.30 2.61 4.13
C ALA A 26 8.02 2.25 4.89
N GLY A 27 7.17 1.37 4.34
CA GLY A 27 5.98 0.90 5.05
C GLY A 27 6.26 0.18 6.35
N TRP A 28 7.39 -0.55 6.44
CA TRP A 28 7.77 -1.27 7.65
C TRP A 28 8.20 -0.36 8.81
N PHE A 29 8.94 0.71 8.49
CA PHE A 29 9.48 1.66 9.47
C PHE A 29 8.54 2.82 9.77
N LEU A 30 7.71 3.22 8.81
CA LEU A 30 6.79 4.36 8.92
C LEU A 30 5.37 3.90 9.26
N LEU A 31 5.25 2.73 9.89
CA LEU A 31 3.98 2.21 10.35
C LEU A 31 3.51 3.03 11.58
N PRO A 32 2.32 3.65 11.54
CA PRO A 32 1.79 4.41 12.66
C PRO A 32 1.69 3.58 13.95
N THR A 33 1.92 4.22 15.09
CA THR A 33 1.94 3.57 16.42
C THR A 33 0.69 2.73 16.69
N GLY A 34 -0.50 3.20 16.29
CA GLY A 34 -1.74 2.44 16.47
C GLY A 34 -1.76 1.07 15.76
N TYR A 35 -1.11 0.94 14.60
CA TYR A 35 -0.94 -0.36 13.96
C TYR A 35 0.11 -1.22 14.66
N VAL A 36 1.18 -0.62 15.19
CA VAL A 36 2.18 -1.36 15.99
C VAL A 36 1.51 -1.99 17.21
N THR A 37 0.61 -1.25 17.87
CA THR A 37 -0.20 -1.77 18.97
C THR A 37 -1.13 -2.91 18.54
N LEU A 38 -1.83 -2.78 17.41
CA LEU A 38 -2.65 -3.88 16.88
C LEU A 38 -1.82 -5.10 16.51
N VAL A 39 -0.61 -4.88 15.99
CA VAL A 39 0.34 -5.95 15.70
C VAL A 39 0.74 -6.64 16.99
N GLU A 40 1.13 -5.93 18.04
CA GLU A 40 1.51 -6.53 19.32
C GLU A 40 0.35 -7.28 19.98
N TRP A 41 -0.87 -6.78 19.79
CA TRP A 41 -2.08 -7.44 20.28
C TRP A 41 -2.41 -8.71 19.49
N LEU A 42 -2.36 -8.68 18.16
CA LEU A 42 -2.79 -9.80 17.31
C LEU A 42 -1.66 -10.79 16.97
N ALA A 43 -0.39 -10.38 17.04
CA ALA A 43 0.76 -11.22 16.69
C ALA A 43 0.86 -12.52 17.51
N PRO A 44 0.57 -12.56 18.83
CA PRO A 44 0.61 -13.80 19.60
C PRO A 44 -0.38 -14.87 19.12
N VAL A 45 -1.45 -14.46 18.44
CA VAL A 45 -2.56 -15.34 18.06
C VAL A 45 -2.57 -15.63 16.55
N MET A 46 -2.29 -14.61 15.74
CA MET A 46 -2.35 -14.67 14.28
C MET A 46 -0.97 -14.85 13.63
N GLY A 47 0.11 -14.89 14.43
CA GLY A 47 1.47 -15.20 14.00
C GLY A 47 2.21 -14.07 13.29
N ASN A 48 3.30 -14.41 12.60
CA ASN A 48 4.26 -13.45 12.05
C ASN A 48 3.74 -12.63 10.85
N TYR A 49 2.59 -12.98 10.27
CA TYR A 49 2.03 -12.30 9.10
C TYR A 49 1.18 -11.07 9.43
N VAL A 50 0.88 -10.84 10.71
CA VAL A 50 0.09 -9.69 11.17
C VAL A 50 0.71 -8.36 10.78
N ARG A 51 2.01 -8.19 11.04
CA ARG A 51 2.72 -6.94 10.71
C ARG A 51 2.82 -6.68 9.20
N PRO A 52 3.29 -7.63 8.37
CA PRO A 52 3.24 -7.48 6.92
C PRO A 52 1.85 -7.13 6.39
N THR A 53 0.78 -7.73 6.92
CA THR A 53 -0.60 -7.44 6.52
C THR A 53 -0.97 -5.98 6.80
N PHE A 54 -0.73 -5.48 8.02
CA PHE A 54 -1.01 -4.09 8.35
C PHE A 54 -0.14 -3.10 7.57
N VAL A 55 1.12 -3.45 7.29
CA VAL A 55 2.00 -2.65 6.42
C VAL A 55 1.43 -2.53 5.01
N MET A 56 0.98 -3.64 4.40
CA MET A 56 0.39 -3.64 3.07
C MET A 56 -0.93 -2.90 3.01
N VAL A 57 -1.78 -3.11 3.99
CA VAL A 57 -3.07 -2.41 4.12
C VAL A 57 -2.83 -0.91 4.29
N ASN A 58 -1.86 -0.50 5.10
CA ASN A 58 -1.52 0.90 5.29
C ASN A 58 -1.00 1.56 4.00
N ILE A 59 -0.17 0.86 3.23
CA ILE A 59 0.40 1.41 1.98
C ILE A 59 -0.65 1.47 0.85
N LEU A 60 -1.56 0.50 0.78
CA LEU A 60 -2.48 0.36 -0.36
C LEU A 60 -3.85 1.00 -0.14
N VAL A 61 -4.34 1.02 1.11
CA VAL A 61 -5.75 1.34 1.41
C VAL A 61 -5.91 2.68 2.12
N VAL A 62 -4.88 3.18 2.81
CA VAL A 62 -4.96 4.49 3.45
C VAL A 62 -5.06 5.59 2.40
N ASN A 63 -5.89 6.59 2.69
CA ASN A 63 -6.03 7.78 1.88
C ASN A 63 -4.66 8.46 1.70
N GLN A 64 -4.09 8.28 0.51
CA GLN A 64 -2.80 8.87 0.15
C GLN A 64 -2.89 10.39 0.16
N LEU A 65 -3.95 10.97 -0.39
CA LEU A 65 -4.11 12.42 -0.51
C LEU A 65 -4.26 13.11 0.87
N GLY A 66 -4.77 12.39 1.87
CA GLY A 66 -4.81 12.84 3.26
C GLY A 66 -3.53 12.60 4.06
N ASN A 67 -2.62 11.76 3.57
CA ASN A 67 -1.38 11.39 4.24
C ASN A 67 -0.17 11.65 3.34
N LEU A 68 0.39 12.86 3.46
CA LEU A 68 1.56 13.31 2.70
C LEU A 68 2.77 12.36 2.83
N LEU A 69 2.89 11.66 3.95
CA LEU A 69 3.97 10.71 4.18
C LEU A 69 3.83 9.51 3.24
N MET A 70 2.63 8.97 3.06
CA MET A 70 2.39 7.86 2.13
C MET A 70 2.57 8.29 0.66
N VAL A 71 2.15 9.51 0.32
CA VAL A 71 2.43 10.10 -1.00
C VAL A 71 3.93 10.19 -1.24
N ALA A 72 4.71 10.67 -0.25
CA ALA A 72 6.15 10.78 -0.38
C ALA A 72 6.83 9.43 -0.62
N ILE A 73 6.38 8.36 0.04
CA ILE A 73 6.90 6.99 -0.19
C ILE A 73 6.72 6.58 -1.64
N TRP A 74 5.51 6.74 -2.19
CA TRP A 74 5.22 6.39 -3.57
C TRP A 74 5.94 7.28 -4.59
N ILE A 75 6.14 8.56 -4.26
CA ILE A 75 6.98 9.46 -5.08
C ILE A 75 8.42 8.95 -5.10
N ILE A 76 9.03 8.67 -3.94
CA ILE A 76 10.43 8.23 -3.88
C ILE A 76 10.59 6.88 -4.60
N ALA A 77 9.68 5.93 -4.36
CA ALA A 77 9.70 4.64 -5.04
C ALA A 77 9.59 4.79 -6.57
N GLY A 78 8.61 5.58 -7.02
CA GLY A 78 8.43 5.87 -8.45
C GLY A 78 9.66 6.55 -9.05
N LEU A 79 10.24 7.53 -8.37
CA LEU A 79 11.40 8.29 -8.84
C LEU A 79 12.65 7.40 -8.94
N VAL A 80 12.93 6.58 -7.93
CA VAL A 80 14.02 5.59 -7.95
C VAL A 80 13.84 4.59 -9.09
N GLY A 81 12.64 4.02 -9.23
CA GLY A 81 12.30 3.12 -10.33
C GLY A 81 12.46 3.78 -11.70
N GLY A 82 12.01 5.04 -11.83
CA GLY A 82 12.09 5.84 -13.04
C GLY A 82 13.52 6.16 -13.47
N ILE A 83 14.38 6.60 -12.54
CA ILE A 83 15.80 6.87 -12.80
C ILE A 83 16.47 5.60 -13.32
N MET A 84 16.26 4.48 -12.65
CA MET A 84 16.90 3.21 -13.03
C MET A 84 16.41 2.69 -14.38
N SER A 85 15.15 2.94 -14.75
CA SER A 85 14.60 2.56 -16.05
C SER A 85 15.17 3.37 -17.22
N GLY A 86 15.56 4.63 -17.00
CA GLY A 86 16.06 5.57 -18.02
C GLY A 86 15.13 5.88 -19.20
N THR A 87 13.86 5.44 -19.18
CA THR A 87 12.90 5.67 -20.27
C THR A 87 11.51 5.92 -19.72
N LYS A 88 10.77 6.87 -20.29
CA LYS A 88 9.39 7.17 -19.84
C LYS A 88 8.50 5.93 -19.79
N LYS A 89 8.59 5.08 -20.83
CA LYS A 89 7.85 3.81 -20.91
C LYS A 89 8.28 2.80 -19.84
N GLY A 90 9.58 2.75 -19.52
CA GLY A 90 10.10 1.86 -18.48
C GLY A 90 9.71 2.31 -17.07
N GLY A 91 9.69 3.62 -16.79
CA GLY A 91 9.23 4.16 -15.50
C GLY A 91 7.76 3.85 -15.25
N ILE A 92 6.91 3.98 -16.28
CA ILE A 92 5.51 3.56 -16.22
C ILE A 92 5.40 2.07 -15.92
N LEU A 93 6.14 1.23 -16.66
CA LEU A 93 6.13 -0.22 -16.46
C LEU A 93 6.56 -0.61 -15.04
N ILE A 94 7.61 0.00 -14.51
CA ILE A 94 8.09 -0.26 -13.15
C ILE A 94 7.04 0.14 -12.12
N ALA A 95 6.41 1.31 -12.26
CA ALA A 95 5.35 1.74 -11.35
C ALA A 95 4.18 0.75 -11.31
N PHE A 96 3.74 0.26 -12.48
CA PHE A 96 2.73 -0.79 -12.58
C PHE A 96 3.18 -2.10 -11.91
N LEU A 97 4.40 -2.56 -12.22
CA LEU A 97 4.91 -3.82 -11.66
C LEU A 97 5.08 -3.72 -10.14
N THR A 98 5.55 -2.59 -9.61
CA THR A 98 5.67 -2.38 -8.16
C THR A 98 4.29 -2.40 -7.52
N TRP A 99 3.32 -1.68 -8.08
CA TRP A 99 1.96 -1.64 -7.56
C TRP A 99 1.26 -3.00 -7.58
N PHE A 100 1.32 -3.72 -8.70
CA PHE A 100 0.78 -5.09 -8.78
C PHE A 100 1.49 -6.05 -7.82
N SER A 101 2.80 -5.88 -7.63
CA SER A 101 3.54 -6.69 -6.66
C SER A 101 3.12 -6.38 -5.23
N CYS A 102 2.88 -5.12 -4.88
CA CYS A 102 2.32 -4.75 -3.58
C CYS A 102 0.93 -5.36 -3.37
N ILE A 103 0.07 -5.37 -4.39
CA ILE A 103 -1.24 -6.07 -4.31
C ILE A 103 -1.05 -7.57 -4.12
N GLY A 104 -0.18 -8.21 -4.91
CA GLY A 104 0.07 -9.65 -4.81
C GLY A 104 0.59 -10.05 -3.43
N ILE A 105 1.57 -9.30 -2.90
CA ILE A 105 2.09 -9.53 -1.55
C ILE A 105 1.01 -9.24 -0.50
N GLY A 106 0.23 -8.16 -0.68
CA GLY A 106 -0.89 -7.83 0.22
C GLY A 106 -1.94 -8.94 0.30
N ILE A 107 -2.36 -9.49 -0.84
CA ILE A 107 -3.28 -10.62 -0.92
C ILE A 107 -2.67 -11.86 -0.25
N PHE A 108 -1.41 -12.17 -0.54
CA PHE A 108 -0.72 -13.29 0.10
C PHE A 108 -0.66 -13.15 1.63
N CYS A 109 -0.31 -11.97 2.14
CA CYS A 109 -0.29 -11.68 3.57
C CYS A 109 -1.69 -11.76 4.20
N LEU A 110 -2.72 -11.27 3.51
CA LEU A 110 -4.12 -11.37 3.96
C LEU A 110 -4.57 -12.84 4.04
N ILE A 111 -4.25 -13.66 3.04
CA ILE A 111 -4.56 -15.09 3.06
C ILE A 111 -3.85 -15.75 4.23
N GLN A 112 -2.55 -15.52 4.42
CA GLN A 112 -1.79 -16.10 5.53
C GLN A 112 -2.27 -15.60 6.90
N PHE A 113 -2.79 -14.38 6.99
CA PHE A 113 -3.43 -13.85 8.19
C PHE A 113 -4.78 -14.52 8.48
N LEU A 114 -5.58 -14.81 7.46
CA LEU A 114 -6.91 -15.41 7.63
C LEU A 114 -6.90 -16.95 7.72
N LEU A 115 -5.86 -17.60 7.20
CA LEU A 115 -5.76 -19.06 7.12
C LEU A 115 -5.88 -19.75 8.50
N PRO A 116 -5.22 -19.26 9.58
CA PRO A 116 -5.40 -19.81 10.93
C PRO A 116 -6.83 -19.67 11.50
N VAL A 117 -7.58 -18.66 11.06
CA VAL A 117 -8.99 -18.44 11.43
C VAL A 117 -9.89 -19.40 10.66
N MET A 118 -9.62 -19.61 9.38
CA MET A 118 -10.37 -20.54 8.52
C MET A 118 -10.14 -22.01 8.89
N GLU A 119 -8.94 -22.35 9.37
CA GLU A 119 -8.59 -23.70 9.85
C GLU A 119 -9.14 -24.01 11.25
N GLY A 120 -9.75 -23.03 11.93
CA GLY A 120 -10.33 -23.22 13.26
C GLY A 120 -9.30 -23.41 14.38
N THR A 121 -8.01 -23.20 14.08
CA THR A 121 -6.89 -23.31 15.03
C THR A 121 -6.91 -22.19 16.08
N ILE A 122 -7.53 -21.06 15.76
CA ILE A 122 -7.72 -19.92 16.66
C ILE A 122 -9.15 -19.96 17.20
N THR A 123 -9.31 -20.37 18.45
CA THR A 123 -10.50 -20.01 19.22
C THR A 123 -10.49 -18.49 19.40
N LEU A 124 -11.65 -17.85 19.26
CA LEU A 124 -11.85 -16.39 19.29
C LEU A 124 -11.53 -15.74 20.66
N SER A 125 -10.60 -16.29 21.45
CA SER A 125 -10.02 -15.64 22.62
C SER A 125 -9.05 -14.56 22.14
N LEU A 126 -9.58 -13.36 21.92
CA LEU A 126 -8.75 -12.17 21.77
C LEU A 126 -7.82 -12.10 23.00
N PRO A 127 -6.50 -11.95 22.79
CA PRO A 127 -5.58 -11.86 23.91
C PRO A 127 -5.89 -10.61 24.74
N PRO A 128 -5.50 -10.56 26.03
CA PRO A 128 -5.68 -9.37 26.84
C PRO A 128 -5.04 -8.16 26.15
N ILE A 129 -5.77 -7.05 26.11
CA ILE A 129 -5.30 -5.79 25.51
C ILE A 129 -3.95 -5.40 26.16
N PRO A 130 -2.91 -5.04 25.39
CA PRO A 130 -1.61 -4.71 25.94
C PRO A 130 -1.71 -3.58 26.97
N PRO A 131 -1.03 -3.69 28.13
CA PRO A 131 -1.08 -2.67 29.17
C PRO A 131 -0.49 -1.35 28.67
N GLY A 132 -1.23 -0.25 28.85
CA GLY A 132 -0.83 1.10 28.42
C GLY A 132 -1.47 1.58 27.10
N THR A 133 -2.38 0.79 26.51
CA THR A 133 -3.04 1.13 25.26
C THR A 133 -4.44 1.69 25.50
N SER A 134 -4.76 2.80 24.85
CA SER A 134 -6.09 3.42 24.93
C SER A 134 -6.88 3.07 23.67
N LEU A 135 -8.22 2.92 23.74
CA LEU A 135 -9.07 2.87 22.53
C LEU A 135 -8.81 4.06 21.58
N ALA A 136 -8.32 5.18 22.12
CA ALA A 136 -7.88 6.35 21.38
C ALA A 136 -6.72 6.09 20.40
N ASP A 137 -5.81 5.16 20.71
CA ASP A 137 -4.68 4.83 19.83
C ASP A 137 -5.14 4.07 18.58
N VAL A 138 -6.17 3.23 18.73
CA VAL A 138 -6.83 2.54 17.61
C VAL A 138 -7.63 3.52 16.74
N LEU A 139 -8.28 4.52 17.37
CA LEU A 139 -8.96 5.61 16.66
C LEU A 139 -8.00 6.56 15.93
N SER A 140 -6.71 6.57 16.31
CA SER A 140 -5.66 7.34 15.62
C SER A 140 -5.11 6.65 14.37
N ILE A 141 -5.49 5.40 14.13
CA ILE A 141 -5.02 4.63 12.97
C ILE A 141 -5.48 5.34 11.70
N PRO A 142 -4.59 5.65 10.75
CA PRO A 142 -4.95 6.37 9.52
C PRO A 142 -6.11 5.73 8.75
N LEU A 143 -6.24 4.40 8.75
CA LEU A 143 -7.36 3.72 8.11
C LEU A 143 -8.68 3.94 8.84
N VAL A 144 -8.67 3.93 10.18
CA VAL A 144 -9.85 4.22 10.99
C VAL A 144 -10.21 5.69 10.87
N GLN A 145 -9.23 6.59 10.84
CA GLN A 145 -9.48 8.02 10.62
C GLN A 145 -10.02 8.30 9.22
N SER A 146 -9.44 7.70 8.18
CA SER A 146 -9.94 7.79 6.80
C SER A 146 -11.37 7.23 6.72
N PHE A 147 -11.59 6.06 7.32
CA PHE A 147 -12.90 5.44 7.35
C PHE A 147 -13.90 6.28 8.12
N VAL A 148 -13.55 6.86 9.27
CA VAL A 148 -14.43 7.71 10.10
C VAL A 148 -14.65 9.10 9.48
N SER A 149 -13.68 9.67 8.76
CA SER A 149 -13.86 10.94 8.03
C SER A 149 -14.74 10.75 6.80
N ASP A 150 -14.63 9.58 6.17
CA ASP A 150 -15.45 9.21 5.01
C ASP A 150 -16.78 8.58 5.43
N LEU A 151 -16.90 8.13 6.69
CA LEU A 151 -18.09 7.49 7.24
C LEU A 151 -19.29 8.43 7.16
N PRO A 152 -19.24 9.73 7.46
CA PRO A 152 -20.36 10.64 7.21
C PRO A 152 -20.79 10.67 5.74
N GLY A 153 -19.85 10.60 4.78
CA GLY A 153 -20.17 10.56 3.34
C GLY A 153 -20.75 9.22 2.91
N LEU A 154 -20.23 8.12 3.46
CA LEU A 154 -20.67 6.75 3.22
C LEU A 154 -21.99 6.42 3.97
N LEU A 155 -22.20 7.03 5.13
CA LEU A 155 -23.43 6.94 5.90
C LEU A 155 -24.48 7.88 5.31
N ALA A 156 -24.13 9.06 4.79
CA ALA A 156 -25.06 9.91 4.05
C ALA A 156 -25.52 9.24 2.73
N SER A 157 -24.65 8.45 2.07
CA SER A 157 -25.08 7.62 0.94
C SER A 157 -25.88 6.37 1.37
N MET A 158 -25.83 5.98 2.64
CA MET A 158 -26.63 4.88 3.21
C MET A 158 -27.89 5.32 3.97
N ALA A 159 -28.00 6.57 4.44
CA ALA A 159 -28.98 7.03 5.43
C ALA A 159 -30.17 7.83 4.85
N GLY A 160 -30.41 7.78 3.54
CA GLY A 160 -31.74 8.08 3.01
C GLY A 160 -31.79 9.13 1.90
N GLY A 161 -31.82 8.62 0.67
CA GLY A 161 -32.14 9.37 -0.54
C GLY A 161 -32.66 8.45 -1.65
N GLY A 162 -33.66 7.61 -1.35
CA GLY A 162 -34.58 7.03 -2.35
C GLY A 162 -34.04 6.10 -3.45
N SER A 163 -32.76 5.74 -3.45
CA SER A 163 -32.16 4.84 -4.45
C SER A 163 -31.41 3.75 -3.69
N GLY A 164 -31.43 2.49 -4.17
CA GLY A 164 -30.74 1.37 -3.52
C GLY A 164 -29.26 1.63 -3.24
N PRO A 165 -28.55 0.73 -2.54
CA PRO A 165 -27.14 0.93 -2.22
C PRO A 165 -26.37 1.37 -3.47
N ASP A 166 -25.78 2.57 -3.41
CA ASP A 166 -25.05 3.15 -4.54
C ASP A 166 -23.71 2.42 -4.66
N VAL A 167 -23.79 1.21 -5.22
CA VAL A 167 -22.64 0.35 -5.50
C VAL A 167 -21.63 1.09 -6.37
N VAL A 168 -22.09 2.02 -7.22
CA VAL A 168 -21.22 2.83 -8.07
C VAL A 168 -20.42 3.82 -7.23
N GLY A 169 -21.05 4.56 -6.32
CA GLY A 169 -20.37 5.45 -5.38
C GLY A 169 -19.35 4.73 -4.48
N LEU A 170 -19.67 3.51 -4.06
CA LEU A 170 -18.77 2.70 -3.22
C LEU A 170 -17.58 2.15 -4.01
N VAL A 171 -17.81 1.67 -5.24
CA VAL A 171 -16.74 1.23 -6.15
C VAL A 171 -15.81 2.38 -6.51
N MET A 172 -16.35 3.56 -6.80
CA MET A 172 -15.54 4.73 -7.13
C MET A 172 -14.66 5.20 -5.96
N SER A 173 -15.18 5.16 -4.73
CA SER A 173 -14.42 5.52 -3.53
C SER A 173 -13.26 4.55 -3.27
N VAL A 174 -13.50 3.24 -3.40
CA VAL A 174 -12.45 2.22 -3.26
C VAL A 174 -11.43 2.30 -4.40
N ALA A 175 -11.88 2.56 -5.63
CA ALA A 175 -11.00 2.71 -6.79
C ALA A 175 -10.04 3.89 -6.61
N VAL A 176 -10.49 5.03 -6.07
CA VAL A 176 -9.62 6.18 -5.80
C VAL A 176 -8.54 5.82 -4.79
N TYR A 177 -8.87 5.11 -3.71
CA TYR A 177 -7.88 4.71 -2.71
C TYR A 177 -6.82 3.77 -3.27
N VAL A 178 -7.26 2.77 -4.04
CA VAL A 178 -6.38 1.72 -4.57
C VAL A 178 -5.57 2.21 -5.79
N LEU A 179 -6.12 3.11 -6.61
CA LEU A 179 -5.46 3.64 -7.81
C LEU A 179 -4.63 4.90 -7.54
N SER A 180 -4.91 5.67 -6.48
CA SER A 180 -4.10 6.84 -6.13
C SER A 180 -2.60 6.54 -6.01
N PRO A 181 -2.13 5.49 -5.31
CA PRO A 181 -0.69 5.20 -5.24
C PRO A 181 -0.09 4.86 -6.61
N LEU A 182 -0.85 4.20 -7.49
CA LEU A 182 -0.42 3.87 -8.84
C LEU A 182 -0.19 5.14 -9.67
N ILE A 183 -1.12 6.09 -9.63
CA ILE A 183 -1.01 7.35 -10.40
C ILE A 183 0.21 8.15 -9.92
N ILE A 184 0.40 8.25 -8.59
CA ILE A 184 1.54 8.95 -7.99
C ILE A 184 2.86 8.30 -8.44
N ALA A 185 2.96 6.97 -8.34
CA ALA A 185 4.14 6.22 -8.75
C ALA A 185 4.45 6.37 -10.24
N ILE A 186 3.43 6.41 -11.10
CA ILE A 186 3.58 6.62 -12.55
C ILE A 186 4.14 8.02 -12.83
N ILE A 187 3.55 9.07 -12.23
CA ILE A 187 4.01 10.45 -12.45
C ILE A 187 5.46 10.59 -11.97
N ALA A 188 5.77 10.11 -10.78
CA ALA A 188 7.12 10.14 -10.23
C ALA A 188 8.11 9.31 -11.05
N GLY A 189 7.68 8.16 -11.59
CA GLY A 189 8.48 7.33 -12.49
C GLY A 189 8.79 8.00 -13.82
N ILE A 190 7.85 8.75 -14.39
CA ILE A 190 8.09 9.55 -15.60
C ILE A 190 9.10 10.66 -15.30
N VAL A 191 8.95 11.35 -14.17
CA VAL A 191 9.88 12.41 -13.75
C VAL A 191 11.28 11.84 -13.52
N GLY A 192 11.41 10.73 -12.78
CA GLY A 192 12.69 10.05 -12.57
C GLY A 192 13.37 9.64 -13.88
N ALA A 193 12.60 9.16 -14.85
CA ALA A 193 13.13 8.80 -16.16
C ALA A 193 13.59 10.01 -16.99
N ILE A 194 13.03 11.20 -16.76
CA ILE A 194 13.46 12.46 -17.40
C ILE A 194 14.74 13.00 -16.77
N LEU A 195 14.90 12.83 -15.45
CA LEU A 195 16.06 13.31 -14.69
C LEU A 195 17.35 12.54 -15.00
N ARG A 196 17.27 11.34 -15.56
CA ARG A 196 18.45 10.57 -15.95
C ARG A 196 19.16 11.28 -17.13
N PRO A 197 20.44 11.65 -17.01
CA PRO A 197 21.23 12.14 -18.13
C PRO A 197 21.25 11.06 -19.23
N LYS A 198 21.03 11.47 -20.49
CA LYS A 198 21.23 10.55 -21.62
C LYS A 198 22.74 10.34 -21.76
N GLU A 199 23.20 9.14 -21.45
CA GLU A 199 24.54 8.72 -21.84
C GLU A 199 24.53 8.59 -23.37
N GLU A 200 25.17 9.55 -24.05
CA GLU A 200 25.49 9.44 -25.47
C GLU A 200 26.58 8.38 -25.61
N PHE A 201 26.24 7.23 -26.20
CA PHE A 201 27.19 6.21 -26.64
C PHE A 201 27.33 6.26 -28.15
#